data_AF-A0A2J8VZD5-F1
#
_entry.id   AF-A0A2J8VZD5-F1
#
_cell.length_a   1.000
_cell.length_b   1.000
_cell.length_c   1.000
_cell.angle_alpha   90.00
_cell.angle_beta   90.00
_cell.angle_gamma   90.00
#
_symmetry.space_group_name_H-M   'P 1'
#
loop_
_entity.id
_entity.type
_entity.pdbx_description
1 polymer ?
#
loop_
_entity_poly.entity_id
_entity_poly.type
_entity_poly.pdbx_seq_one_letter_code
_entity_poly.pdbx_strand_id
1 'polypeptide(L)'
;DMPHSWVEQIEISPEAFETRCPNGKKVIQYKRAKLEKWAPYLNSNGLVSRLTTYKDLECTNILEIKEWYQNREDMLELKHMNKTTDLKTDYFKPGHPQALRVHSYKSMQPEMDRVIEFYETARVDGLIKREETPRTMTEYYQGRPDFLSYRHANFGPRVKKLTLSSAESNPRPIVKITEQFFRNPAKPAEEDVAERVFLVAEERIQLRYHCREDHITASKREFLRRTEVDNKGNKIIMTPDMCISFEVLEILKLREEEEAAHTLTISIYDTKRNEKSKEYREAMERVMHEEHLRQVETQLDYLAPFLAQLPPGEKLTRWQAVRLKDECLSDFKQRLINKANLIQARFEKETQELQKKQQWYQENQVTLTPEDEDLYLSYCSQAMFRIRILEQRLNRHKELAPLKYLALEEKLYKDPRLGELQKIFA
;
A
#
# COMPACT_ATOMS: atom_id res chain seq x y z
N ASP A 1 -5.77 22.59 33.87
CA ASP A 1 -5.85 22.70 32.40
C ASP A 1 -4.52 22.97 31.78
N MET A 2 -4.16 22.20 30.76
CA MET A 2 -3.05 22.57 29.87
C MET A 2 -3.54 23.59 28.85
N PRO A 3 -2.75 24.63 28.54
CA PRO A 3 -3.08 25.56 27.47
C PRO A 3 -3.13 24.82 26.12
N HIS A 4 -4.02 25.27 25.23
CA HIS A 4 -4.14 24.72 23.88
C HIS A 4 -2.84 24.91 23.10
N SER A 5 -2.53 23.93 22.23
CA SER A 5 -1.38 23.98 21.31
C SER A 5 -1.39 25.28 20.51
N TRP A 6 -0.21 25.91 20.39
CA TRP A 6 0.01 27.10 19.54
C TRP A 6 0.03 26.78 18.04
N VAL A 7 -0.02 25.49 17.70
CA VAL A 7 0.04 24.98 16.33
C VAL A 7 -1.29 24.33 16.00
N GLU A 8 -1.83 24.68 14.84
CA GLU A 8 -3.00 23.99 14.26
C GLU A 8 -2.67 22.51 14.05
N GLN A 9 -3.70 21.66 14.19
CA GLN A 9 -3.55 20.23 13.93
C GLN A 9 -3.15 20.03 12.48
N ILE A 10 -2.10 19.22 12.26
CA ILE A 10 -1.68 18.87 10.90
C ILE A 10 -2.77 17.99 10.28
N GLU A 11 -3.49 18.52 9.31
CA GLU A 11 -4.47 17.80 8.52
C GLU A 11 -3.85 17.30 7.21
N ILE A 12 -3.69 15.99 7.09
CA ILE A 12 -3.27 15.35 5.84
C ILE A 12 -4.50 14.67 5.26
N SER A 13 -4.90 15.06 4.05
CA SER A 13 -6.01 14.40 3.37
C SER A 13 -5.67 12.93 3.12
N PRO A 14 -6.65 12.00 3.14
CA PRO A 14 -6.40 10.60 2.82
C PRO A 14 -5.74 10.42 1.46
N GLU A 15 -6.07 11.29 0.50
CA GLU A 15 -5.44 11.31 -0.81
C GLU A 15 -3.95 11.65 -0.76
N ALA A 16 -3.56 12.68 -0.01
CA ALA A 16 -2.16 13.05 0.15
C ALA A 16 -1.37 11.95 0.89
N PHE A 17 -2.00 11.30 1.88
CA PHE A 17 -1.41 10.18 2.60
C PHE A 17 -1.15 8.97 1.69
N GLU A 18 -2.16 8.56 0.91
CA GLU A 18 -2.05 7.39 0.01
C GLU A 18 -1.12 7.64 -1.18
N THR A 19 -1.14 8.85 -1.76
CA THR A 19 -0.32 9.16 -2.94
C THR A 19 1.16 9.35 -2.60
N ARG A 20 1.51 9.70 -1.34
CA ARG A 20 2.87 9.87 -0.78
C ARG A 20 3.80 10.86 -1.52
N CYS A 21 3.48 11.24 -2.75
CA CYS A 21 4.22 12.16 -3.61
C CYS A 21 3.25 12.81 -4.62
N PRO A 22 3.58 13.99 -5.16
CA PRO A 22 2.72 14.68 -6.11
C PRO A 22 2.34 13.77 -7.28
N ASN A 23 1.03 13.65 -7.57
CA ASN A 23 0.46 12.76 -8.59
C ASN A 23 0.80 11.27 -8.42
N GLY A 24 1.28 10.85 -7.24
CA GLY A 24 1.65 9.47 -6.96
C GLY A 24 2.86 8.95 -7.74
N LYS A 25 3.64 9.80 -8.40
CA LYS A 25 4.83 9.40 -9.17
C LYS A 25 6.04 10.28 -8.85
N LYS A 26 7.20 9.66 -8.67
CA LYS A 26 8.48 10.32 -8.50
C LYS A 26 9.54 9.69 -9.39
N VAL A 27 10.32 10.50 -10.09
CA VAL A 27 11.47 10.05 -10.89
C VAL A 27 12.73 10.70 -10.32
N ILE A 28 13.77 9.89 -10.09
CA ILE A 28 15.06 10.33 -9.57
C ILE A 28 16.13 9.85 -10.54
N GLN A 29 16.94 10.78 -11.05
CA GLN A 29 18.06 10.49 -11.92
C GLN A 29 19.34 10.39 -11.08
N TYR A 30 20.07 9.30 -11.26
CA TYR A 30 21.38 9.05 -10.66
C TYR A 30 22.44 8.92 -11.75
N LYS A 31 23.71 8.91 -11.36
CA LYS A 31 24.80 8.60 -12.29
C LYS A 31 24.59 7.20 -12.87
N ARG A 32 24.33 7.12 -14.18
CA ARG A 32 24.08 5.87 -14.93
C ARG A 32 22.87 5.06 -14.46
N ALA A 33 21.91 5.67 -13.78
CA ALA A 33 20.70 4.97 -13.36
C ALA A 33 19.50 5.89 -13.27
N LYS A 34 18.32 5.37 -13.58
CA LYS A 34 17.03 6.06 -13.46
C LYS A 34 16.15 5.26 -12.51
N LEU A 35 15.70 5.90 -11.43
CA LEU A 35 14.78 5.31 -10.46
C LEU A 35 13.40 5.95 -10.60
N GLU A 36 12.42 5.14 -10.90
CA GLU A 36 11.01 5.51 -10.94
C GLU A 36 10.31 4.89 -9.73
N LYS A 37 9.47 5.69 -9.06
CA LYS A 37 8.67 5.30 -7.92
C LYS A 37 7.23 5.70 -8.17
N TRP A 38 6.32 4.81 -7.83
CA TRP A 38 4.88 5.01 -7.90
C TRP A 38 4.26 4.71 -6.55
N ALA A 39 3.19 5.45 -6.21
CA ALA A 39 2.36 5.14 -5.07
C ALA A 39 1.75 3.74 -5.21
N PRO A 40 1.55 3.01 -4.11
CA PRO A 40 0.86 1.72 -4.14
C PRO A 40 -0.44 1.80 -4.96
N TYR A 41 -0.64 0.80 -5.83
CA TYR A 41 -1.81 0.63 -6.72
C TYR A 41 -2.14 1.82 -7.65
N LEU A 42 -1.19 2.73 -7.87
CA LEU A 42 -1.28 3.66 -9.00
C LEU A 42 -1.17 2.89 -10.32
N ASN A 43 -0.31 1.88 -10.37
CA ASN A 43 -0.23 0.95 -11.48
C ASN A 43 -1.11 -0.28 -11.20
N SER A 44 -1.95 -0.66 -12.17
CA SER A 44 -2.88 -1.80 -12.05
C SER A 44 -2.18 -3.15 -11.90
N ASN A 45 -0.93 -3.27 -12.32
CA ASN A 45 -0.10 -4.47 -12.20
C ASN A 45 0.67 -4.56 -10.86
N GLY A 46 0.48 -3.62 -9.94
CA GLY A 46 1.14 -3.59 -8.64
C GLY A 46 2.58 -3.07 -8.66
N LEU A 47 3.08 -2.56 -9.79
CA LEU A 47 4.43 -1.98 -9.90
C LEU A 47 4.56 -0.72 -9.02
N VAL A 48 5.48 -0.72 -8.07
CA VAL A 48 5.73 0.42 -7.18
C VAL A 48 7.10 1.07 -7.40
N SER A 49 8.07 0.36 -7.98
CA SER A 49 9.35 0.96 -8.33
C SER A 49 10.02 0.26 -9.49
N ARG A 50 10.75 1.03 -10.30
CA ARG A 50 11.58 0.52 -11.39
C ARG A 50 12.94 1.21 -11.34
N LEU A 51 14.00 0.41 -11.32
CA LEU A 51 15.37 0.88 -11.44
C LEU A 51 15.92 0.40 -12.78
N THR A 52 16.28 1.35 -13.64
CA THR A 52 16.97 1.10 -14.89
C THR A 52 18.43 1.51 -14.74
N THR A 53 19.35 0.58 -14.95
CA THR A 53 20.80 0.83 -14.89
C THR A 53 21.38 0.85 -16.31
N TYR A 54 22.30 1.78 -16.58
CA TYR A 54 22.85 2.02 -17.90
C TYR A 54 24.36 1.78 -17.98
N LYS A 55 24.84 1.41 -19.16
CA LYS A 55 26.27 1.18 -19.43
C LYS A 55 27.05 2.48 -19.53
N ASP A 56 26.45 3.46 -20.16
CA ASP A 56 27.01 4.77 -20.47
C ASP A 56 26.46 5.85 -19.55
N LEU A 57 27.16 6.99 -19.52
CA LEU A 57 26.77 8.18 -18.75
C LEU A 57 25.60 8.93 -19.37
N GLU A 58 25.35 8.74 -20.67
CA GLU A 58 24.24 9.38 -21.40
C GLU A 58 22.90 8.64 -21.20
N CYS A 59 22.91 7.52 -20.47
CA CYS A 59 21.73 6.69 -20.19
C CYS A 59 21.01 6.20 -21.46
N THR A 60 21.78 5.81 -22.48
CA THR A 60 21.26 5.29 -23.76
C THR A 60 21.20 3.76 -23.79
N ASN A 61 22.21 3.08 -23.24
CA ASN A 61 22.34 1.62 -23.30
C ASN A 61 21.94 0.99 -21.96
N ILE A 62 20.76 0.35 -21.92
CA ILE A 62 20.26 -0.32 -20.73
C ILE A 62 21.06 -1.61 -20.47
N LEU A 63 21.59 -1.75 -19.25
CA LEU A 63 22.25 -2.97 -18.77
C LEU A 63 21.25 -3.92 -18.12
N GLU A 64 20.47 -3.40 -17.17
CA GLU A 64 19.50 -4.17 -16.41
C GLU A 64 18.32 -3.30 -15.97
N ILE A 65 17.20 -3.97 -15.74
CA ILE A 65 15.97 -3.36 -15.20
C ILE A 65 15.53 -4.20 -14.01
N LYS A 66 15.28 -3.55 -12.87
CA LYS A 66 14.68 -4.17 -11.69
C LYS A 66 13.34 -3.51 -11.42
N GLU A 67 12.29 -4.31 -11.29
CA GLU A 67 10.93 -3.88 -11.06
C GLU A 67 10.42 -4.48 -9.76
N TRP A 68 10.01 -3.63 -8.81
CA TRP A 68 9.45 -4.05 -7.53
C TRP A 68 7.94 -3.91 -7.56
N TYR A 69 7.27 -4.96 -7.10
CA TYR A 69 5.82 -5.05 -7.06
C TYR A 69 5.33 -5.18 -5.62
N GLN A 70 4.11 -4.71 -5.39
CA GLN A 70 3.42 -4.85 -4.12
C GLN A 70 1.97 -5.24 -4.35
N ASN A 71 1.42 -5.90 -3.34
CA ASN A 71 0.00 -6.23 -3.27
C ASN A 71 -0.48 -7.11 -4.42
N ARG A 72 0.37 -7.95 -5.02
CA ARG A 72 -0.07 -8.92 -6.03
C ARG A 72 -0.50 -10.21 -5.36
N GLU A 73 -1.59 -10.81 -5.83
CA GLU A 73 -2.08 -12.12 -5.34
C GLU A 73 -1.11 -13.27 -5.64
N ASP A 74 -0.39 -13.19 -6.76
CA ASP A 74 0.65 -14.15 -7.13
C ASP A 74 1.95 -13.99 -6.34
N MET A 75 2.01 -13.09 -5.36
CA MET A 75 3.18 -12.87 -4.50
C MET A 75 4.46 -12.43 -5.23
N LEU A 76 4.39 -12.00 -6.50
CA LEU A 76 5.56 -11.47 -7.19
C LEU A 76 6.03 -10.19 -6.49
N GLU A 77 7.31 -10.16 -6.12
CA GLU A 77 7.93 -9.05 -5.40
C GLU A 77 8.93 -8.29 -6.26
N LEU A 78 9.73 -9.02 -7.05
CA LEU A 78 10.79 -8.42 -7.85
C LEU A 78 10.89 -9.15 -9.19
N LYS A 79 10.94 -8.39 -10.27
CA LYS A 79 11.34 -8.86 -11.59
C LYS A 79 12.66 -8.21 -11.98
N HIS A 80 13.67 -9.03 -12.24
CA HIS A 80 14.98 -8.60 -12.71
C HIS A 80 15.17 -9.02 -14.16
N MET A 81 15.43 -8.06 -15.03
CA MET A 81 15.69 -8.29 -16.45
C MET A 81 17.11 -7.85 -16.78
N ASN A 82 17.96 -8.79 -17.16
CA ASN A 82 19.29 -8.50 -17.64
C ASN A 82 19.25 -8.37 -19.17
N LYS A 83 19.49 -7.16 -19.69
CA LYS A 83 19.39 -6.88 -21.13
C LYS A 83 20.59 -7.38 -21.94
N THR A 84 21.70 -7.73 -21.28
CA THR A 84 22.89 -8.27 -21.95
C THR A 84 22.75 -9.77 -22.21
N THR A 85 22.12 -10.50 -21.30
CA THR A 85 21.95 -11.97 -21.38
C THR A 85 20.53 -12.38 -21.80
N ASP A 86 19.61 -11.43 -21.87
CA ASP A 86 18.16 -11.61 -22.05
C ASP A 86 17.52 -12.53 -20.99
N LEU A 87 18.18 -12.68 -19.84
CA LEU A 87 17.68 -13.45 -18.72
C LEU A 87 16.68 -12.61 -17.90
N LYS A 88 15.52 -13.20 -17.64
CA LYS A 88 14.50 -12.67 -16.74
C LYS A 88 14.46 -13.54 -15.49
N THR A 89 14.32 -12.90 -14.34
CA THR A 89 14.27 -13.57 -13.05
C THR A 89 13.17 -12.96 -12.20
N ASP A 90 12.16 -13.75 -11.93
CA ASP A 90 11.01 -13.39 -11.11
C ASP A 90 11.23 -13.95 -9.69
N TYR A 91 11.08 -13.09 -8.68
CA TYR A 91 11.23 -13.41 -7.26
C TYR A 91 9.89 -13.25 -6.55
N PHE A 92 9.52 -14.27 -5.78
CA PHE A 92 8.20 -14.36 -5.14
C PHE A 92 8.33 -14.43 -3.62
N LYS A 93 7.38 -13.80 -2.92
CA LYS A 93 7.22 -13.94 -1.47
C LYS A 93 6.65 -15.32 -1.11
N PRO A 94 6.84 -15.78 0.14
CA PRO A 94 6.14 -16.95 0.65
C PRO A 94 4.62 -16.76 0.50
N GLY A 95 3.91 -17.83 0.11
CA GLY A 95 2.45 -17.82 -0.08
C GLY A 95 1.99 -18.01 -1.53
N HIS A 96 2.92 -18.04 -2.50
CA HIS A 96 2.59 -18.38 -3.89
C HIS A 96 1.93 -19.78 -3.96
N PRO A 97 0.84 -20.00 -4.71
CA PRO A 97 0.12 -21.28 -4.76
C PRO A 97 0.99 -22.50 -5.11
N GLN A 98 1.92 -22.33 -6.05
CA GLN A 98 2.90 -23.36 -6.44
C GLN A 98 4.21 -23.36 -5.62
N ALA A 99 4.25 -22.65 -4.49
CA ALA A 99 5.42 -22.49 -3.63
C ALA A 99 6.67 -21.93 -4.35
N LEU A 100 6.49 -21.15 -5.43
CA LEU A 100 7.59 -20.53 -6.16
C LEU A 100 8.33 -19.53 -5.28
N ARG A 101 9.67 -19.53 -5.38
CA ARG A 101 10.56 -18.55 -4.78
C ARG A 101 11.30 -17.76 -5.85
N VAL A 102 11.86 -18.45 -6.84
CA VAL A 102 12.56 -17.84 -7.98
C VAL A 102 12.19 -18.57 -9.26
N HIS A 103 11.92 -17.82 -10.33
CA HIS A 103 11.81 -18.37 -11.68
C HIS A 103 12.71 -17.59 -12.63
N SER A 104 13.77 -18.22 -13.10
CA SER A 104 14.72 -17.66 -14.07
C SER A 104 14.50 -18.28 -15.45
N TYR A 105 14.28 -17.45 -16.47
CA TYR A 105 13.96 -17.90 -17.82
C TYR A 105 14.36 -16.86 -18.87
N LYS A 106 14.56 -17.31 -20.11
CA LYS A 106 14.68 -16.41 -21.28
C LYS A 106 13.34 -16.27 -22.02
N SER A 107 12.59 -17.36 -22.11
CA SER A 107 11.29 -17.45 -22.76
C SER A 107 10.31 -18.24 -21.91
N MET A 108 9.05 -17.85 -21.94
CA MET A 108 7.95 -18.57 -21.28
C MET A 108 7.49 -19.79 -22.09
N GLN A 109 8.04 -20.02 -23.29
CA GLN A 109 7.74 -21.21 -24.09
C GLN A 109 8.30 -22.49 -23.44
N PRO A 110 7.58 -23.62 -23.49
CA PRO A 110 8.06 -24.92 -22.98
C PRO A 110 9.38 -25.37 -23.62
N GLU A 111 10.07 -26.34 -23.00
CA GLU A 111 11.33 -26.91 -23.49
C GLU A 111 12.44 -25.86 -23.71
N MET A 112 12.50 -24.85 -22.84
CA MET A 112 13.52 -23.78 -22.87
C MET A 112 14.29 -23.76 -21.56
N ASP A 113 15.55 -23.31 -21.62
CA ASP A 113 16.41 -23.17 -20.46
C ASP A 113 15.75 -22.32 -19.37
N ARG A 114 15.56 -22.92 -18.19
CA ARG A 114 15.01 -22.26 -17.01
C ARG A 114 15.45 -22.90 -15.71
N VAL A 115 15.35 -22.11 -14.65
CA VAL A 115 15.59 -22.55 -13.28
C VAL A 115 14.42 -22.10 -12.44
N ILE A 116 13.80 -23.03 -11.73
CA ILE A 116 12.71 -22.79 -10.80
C ILE A 116 13.18 -23.20 -9.42
N GLU A 117 13.07 -22.31 -8.45
CA GLU A 117 13.41 -22.54 -7.05
C GLU A 117 12.15 -22.39 -6.22
N PHE A 118 11.97 -23.27 -5.24
CA PHE A 118 10.77 -23.36 -4.42
C PHE A 118 11.10 -23.05 -2.95
N TYR A 119 10.07 -22.67 -2.20
CA TYR A 119 10.13 -22.66 -0.73
C TYR A 119 9.97 -24.10 -0.20
N GLU A 120 11.06 -24.68 0.33
CA GLU A 120 11.11 -26.05 0.85
C GLU A 120 9.95 -26.36 1.81
N THR A 121 9.70 -25.46 2.78
CA THR A 121 8.68 -25.65 3.82
C THR A 121 7.25 -25.63 3.30
N ALA A 122 7.02 -25.13 2.09
CA ALA A 122 5.70 -25.04 1.49
C ALA A 122 5.36 -26.27 0.61
N ARG A 123 6.33 -27.16 0.36
CA ARG A 123 6.12 -28.37 -0.45
C ARG A 123 6.27 -29.63 0.39
N VAL A 124 5.28 -30.51 0.31
CA VAL A 124 5.31 -31.83 0.99
C VAL A 124 6.26 -32.82 0.33
N ASP A 125 6.63 -32.58 -0.93
CA ASP A 125 7.48 -33.48 -1.72
C ASP A 125 8.98 -33.22 -1.51
N GLY A 126 9.37 -32.15 -0.81
CA GLY A 126 10.76 -31.78 -0.54
C GLY A 126 11.53 -31.21 -1.74
N LEU A 127 10.86 -30.88 -2.86
CA LEU A 127 11.50 -30.29 -4.03
C LEU A 127 11.92 -28.84 -3.75
N ILE A 128 13.20 -28.52 -3.91
CA ILE A 128 13.73 -27.16 -3.64
C ILE A 128 14.14 -26.42 -4.91
N LYS A 129 14.50 -27.15 -5.96
CA LYS A 129 14.99 -26.57 -7.21
C LYS A 129 14.75 -27.52 -8.38
N ARG A 130 14.36 -26.96 -9.52
CA ARG A 130 14.24 -27.64 -10.81
C ARG A 130 14.95 -26.84 -11.89
N GLU A 131 15.79 -27.50 -12.67
CA GLU A 131 16.49 -26.93 -13.83
C GLU A 131 16.00 -27.69 -15.06
N GLU A 132 15.47 -26.98 -16.04
CA GLU A 132 14.97 -27.58 -17.27
C GLU A 132 15.75 -27.00 -18.46
N THR A 133 16.08 -27.88 -19.41
CA THR A 133 16.61 -27.55 -20.73
C THR A 133 15.73 -28.24 -21.77
N PRO A 134 15.89 -27.96 -23.08
CA PRO A 134 15.08 -28.61 -24.12
C PRO A 134 15.12 -30.16 -24.12
N ARG A 135 16.14 -30.77 -23.49
CA ARG A 135 16.34 -32.22 -23.50
C ARG A 135 16.59 -32.84 -22.13
N THR A 136 16.68 -32.05 -21.08
CA THR A 136 16.93 -32.56 -19.74
C THR A 136 16.12 -31.81 -18.70
N MET A 137 15.85 -32.49 -17.60
CA MET A 137 15.26 -31.87 -16.41
C MET A 137 15.96 -32.43 -15.18
N THR A 138 16.43 -31.54 -14.33
CA THR A 138 17.13 -31.84 -13.09
C THR A 138 16.34 -31.31 -11.92
N GLU A 139 16.20 -32.10 -10.87
CA GLU A 139 15.43 -31.79 -9.68
C GLU A 139 16.31 -32.04 -8.46
N TYR A 140 16.26 -31.11 -7.51
CA TYR A 140 17.01 -31.16 -6.26
C TYR A 140 16.02 -31.20 -5.10
N TYR A 141 16.27 -32.10 -4.16
CA TYR A 141 15.37 -32.38 -3.05
C TYR A 141 16.10 -32.23 -1.72
N GLN A 142 15.34 -31.86 -0.69
CA GLN A 142 15.81 -31.71 0.68
C GLN A 142 14.76 -32.25 1.66
N GLY A 143 15.22 -32.79 2.80
CA GLY A 143 14.32 -33.24 3.88
C GLY A 143 13.45 -34.46 3.57
N ARG A 144 13.70 -35.14 2.45
CA ARG A 144 12.96 -36.33 2.02
C ARG A 144 13.13 -37.52 2.98
N PRO A 145 12.05 -38.23 3.37
CA PRO A 145 12.16 -39.41 4.24
C PRO A 145 12.80 -40.63 3.55
N ASP A 146 12.78 -40.68 2.22
CA ASP A 146 13.44 -41.70 1.41
C ASP A 146 14.88 -41.30 1.00
N PHE A 147 15.39 -40.19 1.55
CA PHE A 147 16.75 -39.66 1.31
C PHE A 147 17.03 -39.27 -0.15
N LEU A 148 16.04 -39.21 -1.04
CA LEU A 148 16.24 -38.72 -2.41
C LEU A 148 16.74 -37.27 -2.35
N SER A 149 17.88 -37.01 -2.97
CA SER A 149 18.53 -35.68 -2.99
C SER A 149 18.51 -35.04 -4.37
N TYR A 150 18.50 -35.87 -5.41
CA TYR A 150 18.70 -35.43 -6.78
C TYR A 150 18.02 -36.39 -7.76
N ARG A 151 17.36 -35.85 -8.77
CA ARG A 151 16.84 -36.61 -9.92
C ARG A 151 17.17 -35.87 -11.21
N HIS A 152 17.61 -36.59 -12.23
CA HIS A 152 17.94 -36.05 -13.54
C HIS A 152 17.37 -36.94 -14.64
N ALA A 153 16.44 -36.38 -15.42
CA ALA A 153 15.80 -37.01 -16.56
C ALA A 153 16.40 -36.51 -17.87
N ASN A 154 16.67 -37.42 -18.79
CA ASN A 154 17.08 -37.14 -20.16
C ASN A 154 15.96 -37.54 -21.12
N PHE A 155 15.61 -36.64 -22.03
CA PHE A 155 14.54 -36.80 -22.99
C PHE A 155 15.09 -37.05 -24.41
N GLY A 156 14.48 -38.02 -25.07
CA GLY A 156 14.81 -38.43 -26.43
C GLY A 156 14.23 -37.51 -27.51
N PRO A 157 14.53 -37.80 -28.79
CA PRO A 157 13.86 -37.15 -29.90
C PRO A 157 12.36 -37.49 -29.91
N ARG A 158 11.54 -36.55 -30.36
CA ARG A 158 10.09 -36.79 -30.52
C ARG A 158 9.86 -37.83 -31.60
N VAL A 159 9.01 -38.81 -31.31
CA VAL A 159 8.53 -39.77 -32.30
C VAL A 159 7.39 -39.08 -33.06
N LYS A 160 7.49 -38.98 -34.38
CA LYS A 160 6.39 -38.43 -35.21
C LYS A 160 5.20 -39.39 -35.16
N LYS A 161 4.17 -39.07 -34.38
CA LYS A 161 2.85 -39.69 -34.50
C LYS A 161 2.11 -39.01 -35.66
N LEU A 162 1.62 -39.80 -36.61
CA LEU A 162 0.96 -39.35 -37.84
C LEU A 162 -0.41 -38.66 -37.62
N THR A 163 -0.88 -38.48 -36.38
CA THR A 163 -2.29 -38.17 -36.11
C THR A 163 -2.61 -36.99 -35.19
N LEU A 164 -1.65 -36.19 -34.70
CA LEU A 164 -1.99 -34.98 -33.92
C LEU A 164 -1.13 -33.76 -34.27
N SER A 165 -1.82 -32.63 -34.52
CA SER A 165 -1.30 -31.37 -35.07
C SER A 165 -0.98 -30.30 -34.01
N SER A 166 -0.34 -30.66 -32.90
CA SER A 166 0.26 -29.64 -32.01
C SER A 166 1.51 -30.17 -31.32
N ALA A 167 2.56 -29.34 -31.25
CA ALA A 167 3.80 -29.64 -30.54
C ALA A 167 3.61 -29.70 -29.02
N GLU A 168 2.50 -29.23 -28.48
CA GLU A 168 2.21 -29.27 -27.03
C GLU A 168 1.72 -30.64 -26.56
N SER A 169 1.17 -31.48 -27.45
CA SER A 169 0.54 -32.76 -27.06
C SER A 169 1.41 -34.00 -27.29
N ASN A 170 2.65 -33.85 -27.78
CA ASN A 170 3.56 -34.97 -28.04
C ASN A 170 4.81 -34.89 -27.14
N PRO A 171 4.71 -35.35 -25.87
CA PRO A 171 5.81 -35.30 -24.92
C PRO A 171 6.99 -36.15 -25.41
N ARG A 172 8.21 -35.68 -25.14
CA ARG A 172 9.42 -36.44 -25.47
C ARG A 172 9.50 -37.73 -24.65
N PRO A 173 9.91 -38.86 -25.26
CA PRO A 173 10.11 -40.08 -24.50
C PRO A 173 11.30 -39.91 -23.54
N ILE A 174 11.18 -40.41 -22.31
CA ILE A 174 12.28 -40.42 -21.35
C ILE A 174 13.25 -41.54 -21.76
N VAL A 175 14.54 -41.20 -21.88
CA VAL A 175 15.61 -42.15 -22.25
C VAL A 175 16.34 -42.66 -21.02
N LYS A 176 16.65 -41.76 -20.08
CA LYS A 176 17.43 -42.07 -18.89
C LYS A 176 16.95 -41.25 -17.70
N ILE A 177 16.76 -41.89 -16.55
CA ILE A 177 16.55 -41.22 -15.27
C ILE A 177 17.69 -41.59 -14.35
N THR A 178 18.33 -40.61 -13.74
CA THR A 178 19.39 -40.78 -12.73
C THR A 178 18.88 -40.19 -11.43
N GLU A 179 18.87 -40.96 -10.35
CA GLU A 179 18.50 -40.53 -9.02
C GLU A 179 19.68 -40.74 -8.08
N GLN A 180 19.91 -39.79 -7.18
CA GLN A 180 20.91 -39.91 -6.13
C GLN A 180 20.28 -39.67 -4.77
N PHE A 181 20.83 -40.33 -3.77
CA PHE A 181 20.32 -40.36 -2.41
C PHE A 181 21.40 -39.93 -1.43
N PHE A 182 20.98 -39.26 -0.37
CA PHE A 182 21.82 -39.03 0.80
C PHE A 182 22.04 -40.32 1.57
N ARG A 183 23.18 -40.39 2.27
CA ARG A 183 23.53 -41.52 3.13
C ARG A 183 22.47 -41.69 4.23
N ASN A 184 21.93 -42.89 4.38
CA ASN A 184 21.08 -43.27 5.50
C ASN A 184 21.90 -44.04 6.56
N PRO A 185 22.30 -43.41 7.68
CA PRO A 185 23.14 -44.03 8.69
C PRO A 185 22.53 -45.29 9.34
N ALA A 186 21.20 -45.48 9.24
CA ALA A 186 20.53 -46.65 9.80
C ALA A 186 20.77 -47.96 9.01
N LYS A 187 21.33 -47.87 7.79
CA LYS A 187 21.68 -49.04 6.96
C LYS A 187 23.19 -49.17 6.78
N PRO A 188 23.75 -50.38 6.60
CA PRO A 188 25.13 -50.54 6.13
C PRO A 188 25.33 -49.87 4.75
N ALA A 189 26.49 -49.26 4.51
CA ALA A 189 26.73 -48.50 3.26
C ALA A 189 26.61 -49.38 1.99
N GLU A 190 26.98 -50.65 2.08
CA GLU A 190 26.87 -51.63 0.98
C GLU A 190 25.43 -52.00 0.59
N GLU A 191 24.47 -51.75 1.49
CA GLU A 191 23.04 -51.99 1.28
C GLU A 191 22.24 -50.69 1.07
N ASP A 192 22.91 -49.55 1.25
CA ASP A 192 22.34 -48.22 1.10
C ASP A 192 22.61 -47.68 -0.31
N VAL A 193 21.55 -47.52 -1.10
CA VAL A 193 21.66 -47.12 -2.51
C VAL A 193 22.02 -45.63 -2.57
N ALA A 194 23.19 -45.30 -3.11
CA ALA A 194 23.62 -43.94 -3.33
C ALA A 194 23.11 -43.36 -4.65
N GLU A 195 22.98 -44.21 -5.67
CA GLU A 195 22.57 -43.80 -7.01
C GLU A 195 21.82 -44.91 -7.72
N ARG A 196 20.73 -44.53 -8.40
CA ARG A 196 19.87 -45.40 -9.19
C ARG A 196 19.73 -44.82 -10.58
N VAL A 197 20.06 -45.61 -11.60
CA VAL A 197 19.97 -45.21 -13.01
C VAL A 197 19.01 -46.12 -13.74
N PHE A 198 17.98 -45.54 -14.33
CA PHE A 198 17.05 -46.23 -15.22
C PHE A 198 17.43 -45.92 -16.67
N LEU A 199 17.78 -46.95 -17.43
CA LEU A 199 18.00 -46.89 -18.88
C LEU A 199 16.73 -47.45 -19.54
N VAL A 200 15.82 -46.55 -19.90
CA VAL A 200 14.44 -46.91 -20.27
C VAL A 200 14.41 -47.77 -21.54
N ALA A 201 15.15 -47.36 -22.57
CA ALA A 201 15.20 -48.07 -23.85
C ALA A 201 15.90 -49.44 -23.78
N GLU A 202 16.80 -49.62 -22.80
CA GLU A 202 17.52 -50.88 -22.61
C GLU A 202 16.83 -51.79 -21.58
N GLU A 203 15.72 -51.34 -20.97
CA GLU A 203 15.05 -52.06 -19.88
C GLU A 203 16.02 -52.40 -18.72
N ARG A 204 16.99 -51.53 -18.43
CA ARG A 204 18.04 -51.78 -17.43
C ARG A 204 17.95 -50.82 -16.25
N ILE A 205 18.25 -51.34 -15.06
CA ILE A 205 18.37 -50.56 -13.83
C ILE A 205 19.75 -50.83 -13.24
N GLN A 206 20.53 -49.77 -13.06
CA GLN A 206 21.84 -49.81 -12.43
C GLN A 206 21.76 -49.16 -11.05
N LEU A 207 22.22 -49.88 -10.03
CA LEU A 207 22.32 -49.40 -8.66
C LEU A 207 23.77 -49.28 -8.27
N ARG A 208 24.13 -48.16 -7.66
CA ARG A 208 25.42 -47.94 -7.01
C ARG A 208 25.16 -47.63 -5.55
N TYR A 209 25.84 -48.34 -4.67
CA TYR A 209 25.67 -48.21 -3.21
C TYR A 209 26.65 -47.19 -2.64
N HIS A 210 26.44 -46.77 -1.40
CA HIS A 210 27.40 -45.91 -0.70
C HIS A 210 28.71 -46.67 -0.45
N CYS A 211 29.83 -45.97 -0.59
CA CYS A 211 31.13 -46.55 -0.25
C CYS A 211 31.28 -46.58 1.27
N ARG A 212 31.79 -47.69 1.81
CA ARG A 212 32.21 -47.72 3.21
C ARG A 212 33.49 -46.90 3.39
N GLU A 213 33.71 -46.42 4.60
CA GLU A 213 34.90 -45.62 4.96
C GLU A 213 36.20 -46.42 4.84
N ASP A 214 36.15 -47.74 5.01
CA ASP A 214 37.29 -48.66 4.91
C ASP A 214 37.57 -49.15 3.48
N HIS A 215 36.80 -48.71 2.48
CA HIS A 215 36.91 -49.15 1.08
C HIS A 215 37.13 -47.98 0.13
N ILE A 216 37.88 -48.24 -0.96
CA ILE A 216 38.18 -47.24 -2.00
C ILE A 216 37.07 -47.19 -3.07
N THR A 217 36.35 -48.31 -3.29
CA THR A 217 35.38 -48.45 -4.39
C THR A 217 33.99 -48.87 -3.90
N ALA A 218 32.97 -48.19 -4.41
CA ALA A 218 31.56 -48.50 -4.14
C ALA A 218 31.07 -49.75 -4.89
N SER A 219 30.20 -50.53 -4.25
CA SER A 219 29.51 -51.68 -4.86
C SER A 219 28.50 -51.24 -5.92
N LYS A 220 28.35 -52.04 -6.97
CA LYS A 220 27.42 -51.80 -8.08
C LYS A 220 26.63 -53.07 -8.41
N ARG A 221 25.35 -52.94 -8.69
CA ARG A 221 24.47 -54.03 -9.15
C ARG A 221 23.70 -53.58 -10.37
N GLU A 222 23.42 -54.51 -11.27
CA GLU A 222 22.66 -54.25 -12.49
C GLU A 222 21.55 -55.28 -12.64
N PHE A 223 20.37 -54.78 -13.03
CA PHE A 223 19.17 -55.57 -13.22
C PHE A 223 18.63 -55.36 -14.64
N LEU A 224 18.21 -56.45 -15.27
CA LEU A 224 17.36 -56.45 -16.46
C LEU A 224 15.90 -56.48 -15.98
N ARG A 225 15.13 -55.47 -16.36
CA ARG A 225 13.69 -55.40 -16.09
C ARG A 225 13.03 -56.49 -16.92
N ARG A 226 12.51 -57.54 -16.28
CA ARG A 226 11.62 -58.50 -16.95
C ARG A 226 10.24 -57.88 -17.12
N THR A 227 9.57 -58.32 -18.18
CA THR A 227 8.34 -57.82 -18.81
C THR A 227 7.28 -57.20 -17.88
N GLU A 228 6.66 -56.13 -18.37
CA GLU A 228 5.65 -55.27 -17.73
C GLU A 228 4.36 -56.00 -17.30
N VAL A 229 4.39 -56.74 -16.20
CA VAL A 229 3.19 -57.28 -15.57
C VAL A 229 3.17 -57.04 -14.06
N ASP A 230 2.03 -56.63 -13.52
CA ASP A 230 1.79 -56.65 -12.07
C ASP A 230 1.80 -58.10 -11.53
N ASN A 231 1.70 -58.29 -10.21
CA ASN A 231 1.65 -59.61 -9.57
C ASN A 231 0.47 -60.49 -10.03
N LYS A 232 -0.41 -59.98 -10.90
CA LYS A 232 -1.59 -60.65 -11.47
C LYS A 232 -1.53 -60.76 -13.00
N GLY A 233 -0.42 -60.39 -13.65
CA GLY A 233 -0.27 -60.51 -15.11
C GLY A 233 -0.77 -59.30 -15.92
N ASN A 234 -1.17 -58.18 -15.31
CA ASN A 234 -1.70 -57.03 -16.02
C ASN A 234 -0.61 -56.04 -16.43
N LYS A 235 -0.73 -55.50 -17.65
CA LYS A 235 0.19 -54.50 -18.19
C LYS A 235 0.08 -53.18 -17.42
N ILE A 236 1.18 -52.70 -16.86
CA ILE A 236 1.24 -51.40 -16.16
C ILE A 236 1.26 -50.29 -17.23
N ILE A 237 0.14 -49.59 -17.39
CA ILE A 237 0.03 -48.45 -18.33
C ILE A 237 0.39 -47.17 -17.56
N MET A 238 1.52 -46.55 -17.88
CA MET A 238 1.83 -45.18 -17.43
C MET A 238 0.91 -44.20 -18.16
N THR A 239 -0.02 -43.57 -17.44
CA THR A 239 -0.90 -42.55 -18.04
C THR A 239 -0.14 -41.22 -18.23
N PRO A 240 -0.44 -40.44 -19.29
CA PRO A 240 0.21 -39.15 -19.56
C PRO A 240 0.16 -38.16 -18.40
N ASP A 241 -0.87 -38.25 -17.57
CA ASP A 241 -1.10 -37.41 -16.38
C ASP A 241 -0.07 -37.66 -15.26
N MET A 242 0.69 -38.76 -15.35
CA MET A 242 1.80 -39.09 -14.44
C MET A 242 3.17 -38.55 -14.91
N CYS A 243 3.23 -37.84 -16.05
CA CYS A 243 4.49 -37.30 -16.58
C CYS A 243 4.83 -35.91 -16.00
N ILE A 244 6.06 -35.77 -15.51
CA ILE A 244 6.61 -34.56 -14.87
C ILE A 244 6.58 -33.33 -15.81
N SER A 245 6.58 -33.53 -17.13
CA SER A 245 6.42 -32.45 -18.11
C SER A 245 5.09 -31.70 -17.97
N PHE A 246 4.05 -32.34 -17.43
CA PHE A 246 2.73 -31.72 -17.29
C PHE A 246 2.72 -30.64 -16.19
N GLU A 247 3.37 -30.88 -15.05
CA GLU A 247 3.45 -29.89 -13.96
C GLU A 247 4.17 -28.61 -14.43
N VAL A 248 5.21 -28.73 -15.25
CA VAL A 248 5.90 -27.56 -15.83
C VAL A 248 4.99 -26.77 -16.78
N LEU A 249 4.23 -27.47 -17.62
CA LEU A 249 3.26 -26.82 -18.52
C LEU A 249 2.19 -26.08 -17.72
N GLU A 250 1.75 -26.64 -16.60
CA GLU A 250 0.79 -26.00 -15.71
C GLU A 250 1.37 -24.75 -15.03
N ILE A 251 2.59 -24.82 -14.50
CA ILE A 251 3.33 -23.65 -13.98
C ILE A 251 3.43 -22.56 -15.05
N LEU A 252 3.82 -22.92 -16.27
CA LEU A 252 3.94 -21.97 -17.38
C LEU A 252 2.63 -21.30 -17.73
N LYS A 253 1.57 -22.09 -17.84
CA LYS A 253 0.24 -21.59 -18.17
C LYS A 253 -0.27 -20.62 -17.10
N LEU A 254 -0.13 -20.99 -15.83
CA LEU A 254 -0.50 -20.09 -14.72
C LEU A 254 0.32 -18.81 -14.73
N ARG A 255 1.64 -18.89 -14.97
CA ARG A 255 2.48 -17.70 -15.09
C ARG A 255 2.07 -16.80 -16.25
N GLU A 256 1.69 -17.37 -17.40
CA GLU A 256 1.18 -16.59 -18.53
C GLU A 256 -0.14 -15.89 -18.18
N GLU A 257 -1.05 -16.56 -17.49
CA GLU A 257 -2.29 -15.98 -16.98
C GLU A 257 -2.02 -14.85 -15.97
N GLU A 258 -1.09 -15.04 -15.03
CA GLU A 258 -0.66 -14.03 -14.06
C GLU A 258 0.04 -12.82 -14.71
N GLU A 259 0.80 -13.04 -15.79
CA GLU A 259 1.39 -11.96 -16.61
C GLU A 259 0.34 -11.23 -17.46
N ALA A 260 -0.75 -11.88 -17.85
CA ALA A 260 -1.82 -11.26 -18.62
C ALA A 260 -2.82 -10.50 -17.72
N ALA A 261 -3.23 -11.12 -16.62
CA ALA A 261 -4.30 -10.66 -15.74
C ALA A 261 -3.84 -10.67 -14.28
N HIS A 262 -3.46 -9.48 -13.81
CA HIS A 262 -2.89 -9.27 -12.49
C HIS A 262 -3.96 -8.86 -11.48
N THR A 263 -4.14 -9.64 -10.42
CA THR A 263 -5.06 -9.28 -9.32
C THR A 263 -4.29 -8.71 -8.13
N LEU A 264 -4.81 -7.60 -7.57
CA LEU A 264 -4.19 -6.93 -6.44
C LEU A 264 -4.98 -7.13 -5.14
N THR A 265 -4.26 -7.41 -4.05
CA THR A 265 -4.82 -7.48 -2.69
C THR A 265 -5.01 -6.08 -2.11
N ILE A 266 -6.26 -5.69 -1.90
CA ILE A 266 -6.60 -4.39 -1.31
C ILE A 266 -6.42 -4.45 0.21
N SER A 267 -5.61 -3.55 0.76
CA SER A 267 -5.42 -3.45 2.20
C SER A 267 -6.73 -3.09 2.91
N ILE A 268 -6.99 -3.69 4.07
CA ILE A 268 -8.12 -3.33 4.94
C ILE A 268 -8.06 -1.87 5.40
N TYR A 269 -6.86 -1.28 5.43
CA TYR A 269 -6.61 0.10 5.84
C TYR A 269 -6.67 1.11 4.69
N ASP A 270 -6.73 0.67 3.42
CA ASP A 270 -6.87 1.58 2.26
C ASP A 270 -8.34 2.03 2.17
N THR A 271 -8.65 3.16 2.81
CA THR A 271 -10.03 3.71 2.87
C THR A 271 -10.50 4.33 1.56
N LYS A 272 -9.70 4.35 0.49
CA LYS A 272 -10.14 4.82 -0.83
C LYS A 272 -10.57 3.66 -1.72
N ARG A 273 -9.78 2.58 -1.76
CA ARG A 273 -10.03 1.43 -2.65
C ARG A 273 -10.85 0.34 -1.98
N ASN A 274 -10.82 0.25 -0.66
CA ASN A 274 -11.70 -0.66 0.07
C ASN A 274 -13.05 0.03 0.32
N GLU A 275 -14.04 -0.33 -0.50
CA GLU A 275 -15.39 0.25 -0.48
C GLU A 275 -16.04 0.17 0.91
N LYS A 276 -15.89 -0.96 1.62
CA LYS A 276 -16.41 -1.12 2.98
C LYS A 276 -15.74 -0.16 3.98
N SER A 277 -14.42 0.01 3.89
CA SER A 277 -13.68 0.93 4.77
C SER A 277 -13.99 2.40 4.44
N LYS A 278 -14.21 2.71 3.16
CA LYS A 278 -14.64 4.03 2.69
C LYS A 278 -16.01 4.39 3.25
N GLU A 279 -17.00 3.51 3.07
CA GLU A 279 -18.37 3.69 3.56
C GLU A 279 -18.42 3.88 5.08
N TYR A 280 -17.67 3.06 5.83
CA TYR A 280 -17.59 3.17 7.29
C TYR A 280 -17.07 4.54 7.73
N ARG A 281 -16.01 5.02 7.08
CA ARG A 281 -15.42 6.33 7.38
C ARG A 281 -16.34 7.49 7.01
N GLU A 282 -16.93 7.48 5.82
CA GLU A 282 -17.88 8.51 5.37
C GLU A 282 -19.13 8.56 6.27
N ALA A 283 -19.56 7.42 6.81
CA ALA A 283 -20.62 7.38 7.82
C ALA A 283 -20.17 8.06 9.12
N MET A 284 -18.96 7.76 9.61
CA MET A 284 -18.41 8.34 10.84
C MET A 284 -18.16 9.86 10.71
N GLU A 285 -17.63 10.33 9.57
CA GLU A 285 -17.45 11.76 9.28
C GLU A 285 -18.78 12.50 9.19
N ARG A 286 -19.82 11.89 8.61
CA ARG A 286 -21.19 12.43 8.61
C ARG A 286 -21.75 12.57 10.02
N VAL A 287 -21.59 11.55 10.86
CA VAL A 287 -22.04 11.59 12.26
C VAL A 287 -21.31 12.69 13.03
N MET A 288 -19.99 12.76 12.91
CA MET A 288 -19.18 13.80 13.56
C MET A 288 -19.54 15.22 13.08
N HIS A 289 -19.79 15.40 11.78
CA HIS A 289 -20.21 16.68 11.22
C HIS A 289 -21.61 17.07 11.70
N GLU A 290 -22.54 16.13 11.75
CA GLU A 290 -23.88 16.34 12.29
C GLU A 290 -23.84 16.68 13.79
N GLU A 291 -23.01 15.98 14.57
CA GLU A 291 -22.78 16.30 15.98
C GLU A 291 -22.15 17.68 16.16
N HIS A 292 -21.18 18.06 15.33
CA HIS A 292 -20.58 19.39 15.36
C HIS A 292 -21.60 20.49 15.03
N LEU A 293 -22.41 20.29 13.98
CA LEU A 293 -23.50 21.20 13.63
C LEU A 293 -24.52 21.31 14.76
N ARG A 294 -24.92 20.18 15.36
CA ARG A 294 -25.83 20.16 16.53
C ARG A 294 -25.22 20.89 17.73
N GLN A 295 -23.91 20.74 17.99
CA GLN A 295 -23.21 21.47 19.04
C GLN A 295 -23.16 22.98 18.76
N VAL A 296 -22.91 23.40 17.51
CA VAL A 296 -22.92 24.82 17.11
C VAL A 296 -24.33 25.42 17.22
N GLU A 297 -25.36 24.69 16.82
CA GLU A 297 -26.77 25.12 16.94
C GLU A 297 -27.22 25.18 18.40
N THR A 298 -26.89 24.18 19.23
CA THR A 298 -27.21 24.20 20.67
C THR A 298 -26.42 25.25 21.45
N GLN A 299 -25.21 25.62 21.01
CA GLN A 299 -24.45 26.71 21.61
C GLN A 299 -25.00 28.12 21.31
N LEU A 300 -25.98 28.28 20.40
CA LEU A 300 -26.54 29.58 20.01
C LEU A 300 -28.08 29.61 20.10
N ASP A 301 -28.66 29.11 21.18
CA ASP A 301 -30.06 29.43 21.51
C ASP A 301 -30.16 30.85 22.09
N TYR A 302 -30.36 31.84 21.22
CA TYR A 302 -30.48 33.25 21.58
C TYR A 302 -31.70 33.55 22.47
N LEU A 303 -32.70 32.65 22.50
CA LEU A 303 -33.94 32.82 23.28
C LEU A 303 -33.92 32.07 24.60
N ALA A 304 -33.12 31.01 24.75
CA ALA A 304 -33.05 30.20 25.98
C ALA A 304 -32.87 31.00 27.28
N PRO A 305 -31.98 32.02 27.38
CA PRO A 305 -31.80 32.79 28.60
C PRO A 305 -33.03 33.63 28.99
N PHE A 306 -33.84 34.01 28.01
CA PHE A 306 -35.04 34.82 28.21
C PHE A 306 -36.29 33.95 28.46
N LEU A 307 -36.36 32.79 27.79
CA LEU A 307 -37.42 31.80 28.01
C LEU A 307 -37.31 31.11 29.38
N ALA A 308 -36.10 30.93 29.92
CA ALA A 308 -35.88 30.36 31.26
C ALA A 308 -36.42 31.23 32.41
N GLN A 309 -36.72 32.51 32.15
CA GLN A 309 -37.29 33.43 33.14
C GLN A 309 -38.82 33.35 33.22
N LEU A 310 -39.46 32.59 32.33
CA LEU A 310 -40.91 32.38 32.32
C LEU A 310 -41.29 31.08 33.07
N PRO A 311 -42.47 31.04 33.72
CA PRO A 311 -42.97 29.83 34.34
C PRO A 311 -43.17 28.72 33.28
N PRO A 312 -42.75 27.46 33.56
CA PRO A 312 -42.88 26.37 32.59
C PRO A 312 -44.37 26.01 32.36
N GLY A 313 -44.82 26.08 31.11
CA GLY A 313 -46.12 25.53 30.67
C GLY A 313 -47.18 26.53 30.21
N GLU A 314 -46.96 27.84 30.35
CA GLU A 314 -47.89 28.85 29.81
C GLU A 314 -47.56 29.21 28.35
N LYS A 315 -48.60 29.23 27.49
CA LYS A 315 -48.45 29.76 26.14
C LYS A 315 -48.15 31.25 26.24
N LEU A 316 -47.00 31.66 25.70
CA LEU A 316 -46.56 33.05 25.63
C LEU A 316 -47.69 33.93 25.08
N THR A 317 -48.13 34.93 25.85
CA THR A 317 -49.07 35.93 25.33
C THR A 317 -48.37 36.82 24.31
N ARG A 318 -49.12 37.45 23.40
CA ARG A 318 -48.56 38.36 22.37
C ARG A 318 -47.67 39.44 22.97
N TRP A 319 -48.07 40.04 24.10
CA TRP A 319 -47.29 41.07 24.77
C TRP A 319 -45.99 40.51 25.36
N GLN A 320 -46.02 39.31 25.96
CA GLN A 320 -44.81 38.62 26.43
C GLN A 320 -43.88 38.26 25.26
N ALA A 321 -44.41 37.84 24.10
CA ALA A 321 -43.61 37.51 22.92
C ALA A 321 -42.94 38.75 22.30
N VAL A 322 -43.64 39.89 22.23
CA VAL A 322 -43.07 41.18 21.80
C VAL A 322 -41.97 41.60 22.77
N ARG A 323 -42.23 41.52 24.07
CA ARG A 323 -41.27 41.90 25.11
C ARG A 323 -40.01 41.03 25.06
N LEU A 324 -40.13 39.71 24.92
CA LEU A 324 -38.98 38.81 24.78
C LEU A 324 -38.17 39.09 23.51
N LYS A 325 -38.85 39.39 22.38
CA LYS A 325 -38.18 39.80 21.14
C LYS A 325 -37.33 41.06 21.39
N ASP A 326 -37.93 42.08 22.01
CA ASP A 326 -37.27 43.36 22.25
C ASP A 326 -36.11 43.24 23.26
N GLU A 327 -36.27 42.45 24.31
CA GLU A 327 -35.21 42.16 25.29
C GLU A 327 -34.03 41.41 24.64
N CYS A 328 -34.31 40.39 23.82
CA CYS A 328 -33.29 39.64 23.08
C CYS A 328 -32.53 40.52 22.07
N LEU A 329 -33.24 41.34 21.29
CA LEU A 329 -32.62 42.27 20.35
C LEU A 329 -31.82 43.36 21.06
N SER A 330 -32.31 43.86 22.20
CA SER A 330 -31.61 44.86 23.01
C SER A 330 -30.29 44.31 23.58
N ASP A 331 -30.31 43.09 24.15
CA ASP A 331 -29.10 42.43 24.64
C ASP A 331 -28.10 42.19 23.50
N PHE A 332 -28.57 41.71 22.35
CA PHE A 332 -27.71 41.51 21.19
C PHE A 332 -27.07 42.81 20.69
N LYS A 333 -27.85 43.90 20.65
CA LYS A 333 -27.35 45.25 20.32
C LYS A 333 -26.29 45.71 21.32
N GLN A 334 -26.52 45.52 22.62
CA GLN A 334 -25.54 45.86 23.65
C GLN A 334 -24.25 45.06 23.50
N ARG A 335 -24.32 43.76 23.18
CA ARG A 335 -23.12 42.94 22.90
C ARG A 335 -22.34 43.44 21.69
N LEU A 336 -23.02 43.84 20.61
CA LEU A 336 -22.38 44.45 19.44
C LEU A 336 -21.68 45.77 19.81
N ILE A 337 -22.33 46.62 20.60
CA ILE A 337 -21.75 47.88 21.09
C ILE A 337 -20.52 47.61 21.97
N ASN A 338 -20.64 46.71 22.95
CA ASN A 338 -19.55 46.34 23.85
C ASN A 338 -18.34 45.78 23.08
N LYS A 339 -18.59 44.99 22.03
CA LYS A 339 -17.54 44.48 21.15
C LYS A 339 -16.85 45.58 20.36
N ALA A 340 -17.60 46.54 19.82
CA ALA A 340 -17.03 47.71 19.14
C ALA A 340 -16.16 48.54 20.11
N ASN A 341 -16.68 48.81 21.31
CA ASN A 341 -15.97 49.54 22.36
C ASN A 341 -14.69 48.82 22.81
N LEU A 342 -14.72 47.49 22.92
CA LEU A 342 -13.53 46.72 23.27
C LEU A 342 -12.44 46.80 22.19
N ILE A 343 -12.82 46.71 20.92
CA ILE A 343 -11.89 46.84 19.80
C ILE A 343 -11.31 48.26 19.76
N GLN A 344 -12.17 49.27 19.94
CA GLN A 344 -11.79 50.68 20.00
C GLN A 344 -10.80 50.95 21.15
N ALA A 345 -11.08 50.47 22.37
CA ALA A 345 -10.20 50.63 23.52
C ALA A 345 -8.83 49.97 23.31
N ARG A 346 -8.78 48.81 22.65
CA ARG A 346 -7.52 48.14 22.29
C ARG A 346 -6.75 48.92 21.23
N PHE A 347 -7.44 49.46 20.23
CA PHE A 347 -6.84 50.31 19.20
C PHE A 347 -6.21 51.56 19.82
N GLU A 348 -6.94 52.24 20.69
CA GLU A 348 -6.46 53.43 21.41
C GLU A 348 -5.26 53.10 22.30
N LYS A 349 -5.31 51.99 23.03
CA LYS A 349 -4.21 51.54 23.88
C LYS A 349 -2.92 51.29 23.08
N GLU A 350 -2.99 50.49 22.02
CA GLU A 350 -1.80 50.21 21.17
C GLU A 350 -1.27 51.48 20.50
N THR A 351 -2.16 52.41 20.11
CA THR A 351 -1.78 53.71 19.54
C THR A 351 -1.06 54.58 20.58
N GLN A 352 -1.57 54.65 21.80
CA GLN A 352 -0.94 55.39 22.91
C GLN A 352 0.41 54.79 23.32
N GLU A 353 0.53 53.46 23.36
CA GLU A 353 1.79 52.79 23.67
C GLU A 353 2.86 53.06 22.61
N LEU A 354 2.49 53.01 21.32
CA LEU A 354 3.38 53.39 20.22
C LEU A 354 3.82 54.85 20.35
N GLN A 355 2.90 55.78 20.62
CA GLN A 355 3.21 57.20 20.79
C GLN A 355 4.18 57.45 21.96
N LYS A 356 3.96 56.78 23.11
CA LYS A 356 4.88 56.85 24.25
C LYS A 356 6.27 56.32 23.91
N LYS A 357 6.35 55.21 23.18
CA LYS A 357 7.63 54.62 22.76
C LYS A 357 8.37 55.51 21.76
N GLN A 358 7.64 56.19 20.87
CA GLN A 358 8.20 57.19 19.96
C GLN A 358 8.76 58.42 20.70
N GLN A 359 8.04 58.93 21.71
CA GLN A 359 8.53 60.03 22.56
C GLN A 359 9.78 59.63 23.33
N TRP A 360 9.77 58.45 23.96
CA TRP A 360 10.93 57.89 24.65
C TRP A 360 12.17 57.79 23.74
N TYR A 361 11.97 57.36 22.49
CA TYR A 361 13.07 57.28 21.51
C TYR A 361 13.63 58.65 21.16
N GLN A 362 12.78 59.68 21.00
CA GLN A 362 13.21 61.06 20.74
C GLN A 362 14.06 61.63 21.89
N GLU A 363 13.70 61.32 23.14
CA GLU A 363 14.43 61.78 24.33
C GLU A 363 15.77 61.07 24.51
N ASN A 364 15.85 59.78 24.18
CA ASN A 364 17.02 58.94 24.47
C ASN A 364 17.94 58.71 23.27
N GLN A 365 17.67 59.33 22.11
CA GLN A 365 18.31 59.06 20.82
C GLN A 365 19.85 59.13 20.85
N VAL A 366 20.44 60.00 21.66
CA VAL A 366 21.91 60.21 21.71
C VAL A 366 22.61 59.12 22.54
N THR A 367 21.86 58.36 23.34
CA THR A 367 22.36 57.36 24.29
C THR A 367 22.08 55.90 23.88
N LEU A 368 21.38 55.67 22.76
CA LEU A 368 21.05 54.31 22.30
C LEU A 368 22.23 53.64 21.56
N THR A 369 22.35 52.33 21.74
CA THR A 369 23.24 51.49 20.94
C THR A 369 22.57 51.08 19.62
N PRO A 370 23.33 50.65 18.59
CA PRO A 370 22.75 50.15 17.34
C PRO A 370 21.79 48.97 17.53
N GLU A 371 22.02 48.13 18.56
CA GLU A 371 21.16 47.00 18.89
C GLU A 371 19.82 47.46 19.51
N ASP A 372 19.84 48.53 20.31
CA ASP A 372 18.63 49.15 20.86
C ASP A 372 17.79 49.84 19.77
N GLU A 373 18.43 50.41 18.74
CA GLU A 373 17.77 51.01 17.59
C GLU A 373 17.00 49.95 16.77
N ASP A 374 17.62 48.79 16.51
CA ASP A 374 16.97 47.67 15.81
C ASP A 374 15.76 47.11 16.59
N LEU A 375 15.89 46.98 17.92
CA LEU A 375 14.78 46.56 18.79
C LEU A 375 13.62 47.55 18.74
N TYR A 376 13.91 48.85 18.72
CA TYR A 376 12.90 49.90 18.58
C TYR A 376 12.18 49.85 17.23
N LEU A 377 12.92 49.70 16.12
CA LEU A 377 12.34 49.59 14.78
C LEU A 377 11.43 48.36 14.66
N SER A 378 11.87 47.22 15.22
CA SER A 378 11.05 46.00 15.30
C SER A 378 9.76 46.23 16.09
N TYR A 379 9.85 46.85 17.28
CA TYR A 379 8.67 47.19 18.08
C TYR A 379 7.69 48.09 17.34
N CYS A 380 8.18 49.16 16.70
CA CYS A 380 7.36 50.08 15.91
C CYS A 380 6.64 49.35 14.77
N SER A 381 7.33 48.48 14.03
CA SER A 381 6.73 47.71 12.93
C SER A 381 5.61 46.78 13.42
N GLN A 382 5.84 46.09 14.54
CA GLN A 382 4.85 45.18 15.14
C GLN A 382 3.64 45.94 15.68
N ALA A 383 3.85 47.06 16.37
CA ALA A 383 2.78 47.91 16.89
C ALA A 383 1.91 48.47 15.75
N MET A 384 2.54 49.00 14.68
CA MET A 384 1.81 49.47 13.49
C MET A 384 0.98 48.35 12.84
N PHE A 385 1.51 47.13 12.77
CA PHE A 385 0.78 45.98 12.25
C PHE A 385 -0.46 45.64 13.11
N ARG A 386 -0.32 45.64 14.44
CA ARG A 386 -1.46 45.41 15.37
C ARG A 386 -2.52 46.51 15.25
N ILE A 387 -2.11 47.77 15.18
CA ILE A 387 -3.00 48.93 14.99
C ILE A 387 -3.80 48.76 13.69
N ARG A 388 -3.14 48.42 12.58
CA ARG A 388 -3.80 48.19 11.28
C ARG A 388 -4.82 47.05 11.34
N ILE A 389 -4.50 45.95 12.02
CA ILE A 389 -5.45 44.85 12.22
C ILE A 389 -6.66 45.31 13.04
N LEU A 390 -6.44 46.06 14.11
CA LEU A 390 -7.52 46.56 14.98
C LEU A 390 -8.43 47.54 14.23
N GLU A 391 -7.86 48.42 13.42
CA GLU A 391 -8.59 49.33 12.52
C GLU A 391 -9.45 48.54 11.51
N GLN A 392 -8.87 47.57 10.81
CA GLN A 392 -9.60 46.74 9.85
C GLN A 392 -10.72 45.94 10.53
N ARG A 393 -10.47 45.41 11.73
CA ARG A 393 -11.48 44.70 12.53
C ARG A 393 -12.61 45.63 12.96
N LEU A 394 -12.31 46.85 13.36
CA LEU A 394 -13.30 47.84 13.75
C LEU A 394 -14.18 48.24 12.56
N ASN A 395 -13.58 48.53 11.40
CA ASN A 395 -14.32 48.89 10.19
C ASN A 395 -15.21 47.74 9.72
N ARG A 396 -14.69 46.51 9.66
CA ARG A 396 -15.49 45.32 9.35
C ARG A 396 -16.62 45.09 10.36
N HIS A 397 -16.40 45.40 11.64
CA HIS A 397 -17.46 45.31 12.65
C HIS A 397 -18.55 46.37 12.43
N LYS A 398 -18.19 47.61 12.08
CA LYS A 398 -19.14 48.68 11.74
C LYS A 398 -20.03 48.31 10.55
N GLU A 399 -19.47 47.66 9.53
CA GLU A 399 -20.21 47.19 8.35
C GLU A 399 -21.14 46.00 8.66
N LEU A 400 -20.64 45.01 9.40
CA LEU A 400 -21.39 43.75 9.61
C LEU A 400 -22.38 43.80 10.77
N ALA A 401 -22.19 44.66 11.77
CA ALA A 401 -23.06 44.71 12.95
C ALA A 401 -24.53 45.01 12.61
N PRO A 402 -24.86 45.99 11.74
CA PRO A 402 -26.25 46.22 11.31
C PRO A 402 -26.86 45.02 10.58
N LEU A 403 -26.10 44.36 9.70
CA LEU A 403 -26.55 43.17 8.97
C LEU A 403 -26.86 42.01 9.92
N LYS A 404 -26.02 41.79 10.93
CA LYS A 404 -26.24 40.77 11.95
C LYS A 404 -27.47 41.05 12.82
N TYR A 405 -27.71 42.33 13.14
CA TYR A 405 -28.89 42.73 13.88
C TYR A 405 -30.17 42.45 13.09
N LEU A 406 -30.22 42.84 11.82
CA LEU A 406 -31.35 42.57 10.92
C LEU A 406 -31.58 41.06 10.73
N ALA A 407 -30.51 40.28 10.57
CA ALA A 407 -30.62 38.83 10.43
C ALA A 407 -31.18 38.16 11.70
N LEU A 408 -30.82 38.64 12.89
CA LEU A 408 -31.41 38.15 14.14
C LEU A 408 -32.88 38.55 14.27
N GLU A 409 -33.23 39.80 13.91
CA GLU A 409 -34.61 40.25 13.91
C GLU A 409 -35.50 39.40 12.98
N GLU A 410 -35.02 39.10 11.77
CA GLU A 410 -35.73 38.23 10.83
C GLU A 410 -35.88 36.80 11.37
N LYS A 411 -34.83 36.26 12.01
CA LYS A 411 -34.88 34.95 12.66
C LYS A 411 -35.91 34.91 13.79
N LEU A 412 -35.92 35.90 14.68
CA LEU A 412 -36.89 36.01 15.77
C LEU A 412 -38.32 36.18 15.26
N TYR A 413 -38.51 36.88 14.14
CA TYR A 413 -39.82 37.01 13.50
C TYR A 413 -40.34 35.68 12.94
N LYS A 414 -39.44 34.82 12.44
CA LYS A 414 -39.75 33.51 11.85
C LYS A 414 -39.73 32.36 12.88
N ASP A 415 -39.36 32.62 14.13
CA ASP A 415 -39.18 31.59 15.15
C ASP A 415 -40.54 31.03 15.64
N PRO A 416 -40.77 29.70 15.57
CA PRO A 416 -42.00 29.07 16.05
C PRO A 416 -42.33 29.35 17.53
N ARG A 417 -41.30 29.56 18.37
CA ARG A 417 -41.46 29.85 19.81
C ARG A 417 -42.07 31.23 20.07
N LEU A 418 -42.01 32.14 19.08
CA LEU A 418 -42.60 33.48 19.11
C LEU A 418 -43.80 33.61 18.15
N GLY A 419 -44.44 32.50 17.76
CA GLY A 419 -45.49 32.45 16.73
C GLY A 419 -46.71 33.37 16.95
N GLU A 420 -46.97 33.83 18.17
CA GLU A 420 -48.00 34.85 18.45
C GLU A 420 -47.70 36.23 17.82
N LEU A 421 -46.45 36.48 17.40
CA LEU A 421 -46.05 37.70 16.66
C LEU A 421 -46.63 37.73 15.24
N GLN A 422 -46.89 36.57 14.62
CA GLN A 422 -47.30 36.46 13.21
C GLN A 422 -48.83 36.44 13.01
N LYS A 423 -49.65 36.40 14.06
CA LYS A 423 -51.13 36.32 13.97
C LYS A 423 -51.82 37.61 13.51
N ILE A 424 -51.16 38.44 12.71
CA ILE A 424 -51.67 39.74 12.23
C ILE A 424 -52.50 39.60 10.94
N PHE A 425 -52.56 38.42 10.30
CA PHE A 425 -53.41 38.20 9.12
C PHE A 425 -54.20 36.88 9.18
N ALA A 426 -55.04 36.74 10.21
CA ALA A 426 -56.20 35.83 10.16
C ALA A 426 -57.44 36.57 10.64
#